data_AF-A0A7H1BCH3-F1
#
_entry.id   AF-A0A7H1BCH3-F1
#
_cell.length_a   1.000
_cell.length_b   1.000
_cell.length_c   1.000
_cell.angle_alpha   90.00
_cell.angle_beta   90.00
_cell.angle_gamma   90.00
#
_symmetry.space_group_name_H-M   'P 1'
#
loop_
_entity.id
_entity.type
_entity.pdbx_description
1 polymer ?
#
loop_
_entity_poly.entity_id
_entity_poly.type
_entity_poly.pdbx_seq_one_letter_code
_entity_poly.pdbx_strand_id
1 'polypeptide(L)'
;MRAEQAVAAHAELGEGPTWDPAGGRLIWVDILGSRVHTYEPATGRRTVRATEQHVGAAKPRTDGGIVLNLRDGVASWSPQGDFSWLHRDPVAGRRGNDAAVAPDGALWAGSMRYDEAPGGGHLIRVAPDGTTAEILTGVAVSNGTGWSPDGRLMYYVDSPTRRVDVFDVRGEHLGERREFARIQEGAGFPDGLTVDADGCVWVALWDGGALHRYTPSGTLDRVVPLPVRRPTSCAFGGPGLTDLYVTTARVGLAAAAPLEGSLLVLPDAGQGLPQPAYGER
;
A
#
# COMPACT_ATOMS: atom_id res chain seq x y z
N MET A 1 17.37 14.21 -0.35
CA MET A 1 15.99 14.36 -0.85
C MET A 1 15.21 15.23 0.11
N ARG A 2 14.34 16.10 -0.41
CA ARG A 2 13.44 16.93 0.40
C ARG A 2 12.01 16.57 0.01
N ALA A 3 11.15 16.32 0.99
CA ALA A 3 9.74 16.07 0.74
C ALA A 3 9.02 17.39 0.41
N GLU A 4 8.16 17.32 -0.59
CA GLU A 4 7.26 18.39 -1.03
C GLU A 4 5.81 17.94 -0.86
N GLN A 5 4.88 18.89 -0.72
CA GLN A 5 3.45 18.58 -0.64
C GLN A 5 2.88 18.45 -2.06
N ALA A 6 2.58 17.22 -2.49
CA ALA A 6 1.93 16.96 -3.77
C ALA A 6 0.43 17.31 -3.72
N VAL A 7 -0.23 16.90 -2.65
CA VAL A 7 -1.65 17.19 -2.40
C VAL A 7 -1.84 17.62 -0.95
N ALA A 8 -2.27 18.86 -0.76
CA ALA A 8 -2.82 19.29 0.52
C ALA A 8 -4.11 18.52 0.80
N ALA A 9 -4.09 17.72 1.86
CA ALA A 9 -5.23 16.95 2.34
C ALA A 9 -5.17 16.83 3.87
N HIS A 10 -6.28 16.36 4.42
CA HIS A 10 -6.46 16.14 5.86
C HIS A 10 -6.92 14.70 6.12
N ALA A 11 -6.35 13.74 5.39
CA ALA A 11 -6.73 12.34 5.51
C ALA A 11 -6.54 11.88 6.96
N GLU A 12 -7.56 11.21 7.49
CA GLU A 12 -7.47 10.64 8.82
C GLU A 12 -6.44 9.51 8.83
N LEU A 13 -6.50 8.65 7.81
CA LEU A 13 -5.53 7.60 7.55
C LEU A 13 -5.29 7.47 6.05
N GLY A 14 -4.44 8.34 5.50
CA GLY A 14 -4.04 8.29 4.10
C GLY A 14 -3.17 7.07 3.83
N GLU A 15 -3.43 6.29 2.79
CA GLU A 15 -2.81 4.97 2.59
C GLU A 15 -2.76 4.50 1.13
N GLY A 16 -2.00 3.42 0.90
CA GLY A 16 -2.01 2.60 -0.31
C GLY A 16 -1.76 3.32 -1.64
N PRO A 17 -0.82 4.29 -1.76
CA PRO A 17 -0.56 5.00 -2.99
C PRO A 17 -0.16 4.02 -4.11
N THR A 18 -0.60 4.30 -5.34
CA THR A 18 -0.19 3.56 -6.52
C THR A 18 -0.27 4.45 -7.76
N TRP A 19 0.65 4.25 -8.70
CA TRP A 19 0.59 4.92 -9.99
C TRP A 19 -0.30 4.13 -10.96
N ASP A 20 -1.22 4.84 -11.61
CA ASP A 20 -2.02 4.35 -12.74
C ASP A 20 -1.42 4.96 -14.02
N PRO A 21 -0.59 4.20 -14.78
CA PRO A 21 0.09 4.72 -15.96
C PRO A 21 -0.87 5.02 -17.10
N ALA A 22 -2.00 4.30 -17.20
CA ALA A 22 -2.99 4.54 -18.24
C ALA A 22 -3.72 5.88 -18.01
N GLY A 23 -3.99 6.21 -16.75
CA GLY A 23 -4.59 7.48 -16.34
C GLY A 23 -3.59 8.62 -16.13
N GLY A 24 -2.29 8.36 -16.05
CA GLY A 24 -1.27 9.35 -15.72
C GLY A 24 -1.46 9.98 -14.34
N ARG A 25 -1.90 9.17 -13.36
CA ARG A 25 -2.38 9.65 -12.05
C ARG A 25 -1.97 8.75 -10.90
N LEU A 26 -1.88 9.33 -9.70
CA LEU A 26 -1.82 8.59 -8.45
C LEU A 26 -3.23 8.22 -8.02
N ILE A 27 -3.37 7.05 -7.41
CA ILE A 27 -4.53 6.61 -6.64
C ILE A 27 -4.05 6.37 -5.21
N TRP A 28 -4.81 6.81 -4.21
CA TRP A 28 -4.57 6.54 -2.79
C TRP A 28 -5.89 6.62 -2.02
N VAL A 29 -5.91 6.22 -0.75
CA VAL A 29 -7.14 6.14 0.03
C VAL A 29 -7.05 6.92 1.33
N ASP A 30 -8.16 7.40 1.86
CA ASP A 30 -8.32 7.75 3.27
C ASP A 30 -9.18 6.65 3.91
N ILE A 31 -8.53 5.72 4.61
CA ILE A 31 -9.17 4.50 5.10
C ILE A 31 -10.34 4.85 6.01
N LEU A 32 -10.08 5.65 7.03
CA LEU A 32 -11.07 6.02 8.05
C LEU A 32 -12.02 7.11 7.56
N GLY A 33 -11.62 7.89 6.56
CA GLY A 33 -12.51 8.81 5.85
C GLY A 33 -13.40 8.15 4.78
N SER A 34 -13.24 6.86 4.49
CA SER A 34 -14.00 6.12 3.47
C SER A 34 -13.92 6.75 2.08
N ARG A 35 -12.72 7.12 1.64
CA ARG A 35 -12.51 7.82 0.36
C ARG A 35 -11.38 7.21 -0.46
N VAL A 36 -11.59 7.17 -1.77
CA VAL A 36 -10.54 6.97 -2.77
C VAL A 36 -10.24 8.32 -3.41
N HIS A 37 -8.96 8.67 -3.45
CA HIS A 37 -8.43 9.90 -4.01
C HIS A 37 -7.67 9.60 -5.30
N THR A 38 -7.74 10.51 -6.27
CA THR A 38 -6.81 10.52 -7.40
C THR A 38 -6.12 11.87 -7.55
N TYR A 39 -4.92 11.86 -8.13
CA TYR A 39 -4.14 13.07 -8.39
C TYR A 39 -3.34 12.94 -9.69
N GLU A 40 -3.50 13.89 -10.61
CA GLU A 40 -2.72 14.00 -11.85
C GLU A 40 -1.67 15.10 -11.69
N PRO A 41 -0.37 14.75 -11.58
CA PRO A 41 0.69 15.75 -11.41
C PRO A 41 0.77 16.75 -12.57
N ALA A 42 0.53 16.30 -13.80
CA ALA A 42 0.65 17.12 -15.00
C ALA A 42 -0.38 18.27 -15.08
N THR A 43 -1.57 18.09 -14.51
CA THR A 43 -2.67 19.06 -14.58
C THR A 43 -3.03 19.65 -13.22
N GLY A 44 -2.57 19.04 -12.14
CA GLY A 44 -3.03 19.34 -10.79
C GLY A 44 -4.43 18.79 -10.47
N ARG A 45 -5.09 18.09 -11.41
CA ARG A 45 -6.45 17.58 -11.23
C ARG A 45 -6.50 16.57 -10.10
N ARG A 46 -7.52 16.70 -9.24
CA ARG A 46 -7.76 15.83 -8.09
C ARG A 46 -9.21 15.42 -8.06
N THR A 47 -9.47 14.15 -7.77
CA THR A 47 -10.82 13.66 -7.52
C THR A 47 -10.90 12.91 -6.20
N VAL A 48 -12.08 12.88 -5.62
CA VAL A 48 -12.38 12.15 -4.39
C VAL A 48 -13.69 11.42 -4.59
N ARG A 49 -13.74 10.14 -4.25
CA ARG A 49 -14.94 9.31 -4.34
C ARG A 49 -15.16 8.55 -3.05
N ALA A 50 -16.37 8.64 -2.50
CA ALA A 50 -16.74 7.91 -1.29
C ALA A 50 -17.01 6.42 -1.59
N THR A 51 -16.64 5.56 -0.64
CA THR A 51 -16.87 4.11 -0.66
C THR A 51 -18.00 3.66 0.28
N GLU A 52 -18.57 4.59 1.07
CA GLU A 52 -19.59 4.35 2.11
C GLU A 52 -19.18 3.38 3.24
N GLN A 53 -17.92 2.95 3.24
CA GLN A 53 -17.28 2.11 4.26
C GLN A 53 -15.76 2.29 4.18
N HIS A 54 -15.03 1.89 5.22
CA HIS A 54 -13.57 1.97 5.19
C HIS A 54 -12.99 1.18 4.02
N VAL A 55 -11.98 1.77 3.37
CA VAL A 55 -11.29 1.24 2.19
C VAL A 55 -9.80 1.22 2.48
N GLY A 56 -9.23 0.02 2.67
CA GLY A 56 -7.82 -0.15 3.02
C GLY A 56 -6.88 0.11 1.84
N ALA A 57 -7.31 -0.21 0.62
CA ALA A 57 -6.52 0.00 -0.59
C ALA A 57 -7.41 0.11 -1.84
N ALA A 58 -6.89 0.78 -2.87
CA ALA A 58 -7.50 0.91 -4.19
C ALA A 58 -6.42 0.77 -5.27
N LYS A 59 -6.59 -0.15 -6.24
CA LYS A 59 -5.59 -0.43 -7.29
C LYS A 59 -6.21 -0.35 -8.69
N PRO A 60 -5.45 0.08 -9.72
CA PRO A 60 -5.96 0.15 -11.09
C PRO A 60 -6.30 -1.25 -11.62
N ARG A 61 -7.20 -1.32 -12.60
CA ARG A 61 -7.57 -2.55 -13.31
C ARG A 61 -7.12 -2.52 -14.78
N THR A 62 -6.85 -3.68 -15.36
CA THR A 62 -6.44 -3.81 -16.78
C THR A 62 -7.56 -3.42 -17.75
N ASP A 63 -8.81 -3.70 -17.39
CA ASP A 63 -10.02 -3.30 -18.13
C ASP A 63 -10.54 -1.89 -17.77
N GLY A 64 -9.76 -1.15 -16.97
CA GLY A 64 -10.11 0.16 -16.45
C GLY A 64 -11.00 0.10 -15.20
N GLY A 65 -11.11 1.25 -14.53
CA GLY A 65 -11.71 1.31 -13.20
C GLY A 65 -10.72 0.91 -12.11
N ILE A 66 -11.24 0.49 -10.96
CA ILE A 66 -10.46 0.31 -9.72
C ILE A 66 -10.94 -0.95 -8.99
N VAL A 67 -10.01 -1.75 -8.46
CA VAL A 67 -10.30 -2.80 -7.47
C VAL A 67 -10.07 -2.25 -6.06
N LEU A 68 -10.92 -2.64 -5.11
CA LEU A 68 -11.00 -2.06 -3.77
C LEU A 68 -10.87 -3.16 -2.70
N ASN A 69 -10.02 -2.93 -1.70
CA ASN A 69 -9.98 -3.74 -0.47
C ASN A 69 -10.79 -3.01 0.61
N LEU A 70 -12.04 -3.42 0.84
CA LEU A 70 -12.99 -2.74 1.71
C LEU A 70 -13.13 -3.44 3.07
N ARG A 71 -13.85 -2.81 4.00
CA ARG A 71 -14.23 -3.44 5.27
C ARG A 71 -14.93 -4.79 5.09
N ASP A 72 -15.90 -4.86 4.16
CA ASP A 72 -16.76 -6.03 3.97
C ASP A 72 -16.25 -7.01 2.89
N GLY A 73 -15.05 -6.78 2.32
CA GLY A 73 -14.43 -7.67 1.32
C GLY A 73 -13.77 -6.94 0.15
N VAL A 74 -13.54 -7.65 -0.95
CA VAL A 74 -12.95 -7.12 -2.18
C VAL A 74 -14.04 -6.83 -3.22
N ALA A 75 -14.03 -5.61 -3.74
CA ALA A 75 -14.98 -5.15 -4.74
C ALA A 75 -14.28 -4.43 -5.88
N SER A 76 -15.05 -3.99 -6.86
CA SER A 76 -14.54 -3.19 -7.95
C SER A 76 -15.50 -2.09 -8.35
N TRP A 77 -14.93 -1.03 -8.92
CA TRP A 77 -15.62 -0.03 -9.71
C TRP A 77 -15.28 -0.21 -11.19
N SER A 78 -16.30 -0.19 -12.05
CA SER A 78 -16.12 -0.07 -13.50
C SER A 78 -15.58 1.32 -13.86
N PRO A 79 -15.10 1.55 -15.11
CA PRO A 79 -14.77 2.89 -15.59
C PRO A 79 -15.92 3.89 -15.47
N GLN A 80 -17.16 3.44 -15.58
CA GLN A 80 -18.39 4.23 -15.42
C GLN A 80 -18.76 4.46 -13.95
N GLY A 81 -18.12 3.70 -13.05
CA GLY A 81 -18.31 3.79 -11.61
C GLY A 81 -19.27 2.77 -11.02
N ASP A 82 -19.74 1.79 -11.79
CA ASP A 82 -20.61 0.74 -11.27
C ASP A 82 -19.88 -0.13 -10.25
N PHE A 83 -20.54 -0.45 -9.14
CA PHE A 83 -19.95 -1.23 -8.06
C PHE A 83 -20.33 -2.71 -8.15
N SER A 84 -19.34 -3.59 -8.01
CA SER A 84 -19.54 -5.04 -7.98
C SER A 84 -18.65 -5.72 -6.94
N TRP A 85 -19.22 -6.63 -6.15
CA TRP A 85 -18.43 -7.50 -5.26
C TRP A 85 -17.69 -8.57 -6.06
N LEU A 86 -16.41 -8.76 -5.76
CA LEU A 86 -15.60 -9.88 -6.26
C LEU A 86 -15.53 -10.99 -5.20
N HIS A 87 -15.37 -10.58 -3.94
CA HIS A 87 -15.42 -11.44 -2.78
C HIS A 87 -16.01 -10.65 -1.61
N ARG A 88 -17.07 -11.16 -0.98
CA ARG A 88 -17.75 -10.47 0.14
C ARG A 88 -17.75 -11.35 1.38
N ASP A 89 -17.02 -10.92 2.40
CA ASP A 89 -16.86 -11.64 3.68
C ASP A 89 -16.83 -10.65 4.87
N PRO A 90 -17.99 -10.10 5.26
CA PRO A 90 -18.07 -9.14 6.36
C PRO A 90 -17.86 -9.86 7.70
N VAL A 91 -16.79 -9.49 8.41
CA VAL A 91 -16.50 -9.98 9.75
C VAL A 91 -16.45 -8.84 10.74
N ALA A 92 -17.23 -8.96 11.82
CA ALA A 92 -17.36 -7.93 12.84
C ALA A 92 -16.00 -7.57 13.45
N GLY A 93 -15.68 -6.28 13.45
CA GLY A 93 -14.42 -5.76 13.96
C GLY A 93 -13.21 -5.94 13.04
N ARG A 94 -13.38 -6.48 11.83
CA ARG A 94 -12.31 -6.61 10.82
C ARG A 94 -12.48 -5.59 9.70
N ARG A 95 -11.38 -5.20 9.05
CA ARG A 95 -11.37 -4.39 7.83
C ARG A 95 -10.26 -4.82 6.88
N GLY A 96 -10.40 -4.48 5.60
CA GLY A 96 -9.25 -4.40 4.69
C GLY A 96 -8.21 -3.40 5.20
N ASN A 97 -6.94 -3.72 5.00
CA ASN A 97 -5.78 -2.84 5.20
C ASN A 97 -5.02 -2.71 3.87
N ASP A 98 -3.69 -2.85 3.86
CA ASP A 98 -2.93 -2.77 2.62
C ASP A 98 -3.29 -3.90 1.65
N ALA A 99 -3.09 -3.63 0.36
CA ALA A 99 -3.23 -4.62 -0.70
C ALA A 99 -2.27 -4.29 -1.84
N ALA A 100 -1.81 -5.31 -2.55
CA ALA A 100 -0.98 -5.14 -3.73
C ALA A 100 -1.45 -6.08 -4.84
N VAL A 101 -1.27 -5.68 -6.09
CA VAL A 101 -1.54 -6.56 -7.22
C VAL A 101 -0.28 -7.39 -7.45
N ALA A 102 -0.42 -8.71 -7.42
CA ALA A 102 0.69 -9.62 -7.68
C ALA A 102 1.04 -9.64 -9.17
N PRO A 103 2.24 -10.15 -9.55
CA PRO A 103 2.63 -10.24 -10.95
C PRO A 103 1.61 -10.95 -11.83
N ASP A 104 0.82 -11.89 -11.29
CA ASP A 104 -0.23 -12.62 -11.98
C ASP A 104 -1.55 -11.86 -12.20
N GLY A 105 -1.64 -10.60 -11.76
CA GLY A 105 -2.83 -9.76 -11.91
C GLY A 105 -3.89 -9.97 -10.82
N ALA A 106 -3.66 -10.87 -9.86
CA ALA A 106 -4.54 -11.05 -8.71
C ALA A 106 -4.29 -10.00 -7.63
N LEU A 107 -5.34 -9.62 -6.89
CA LEU A 107 -5.20 -8.74 -5.74
C LEU A 107 -4.83 -9.57 -4.51
N TRP A 108 -3.72 -9.24 -3.86
CA TRP A 108 -3.34 -9.78 -2.56
C TRP A 108 -3.80 -8.78 -1.51
N ALA A 109 -4.93 -9.08 -0.87
CA ALA A 109 -5.67 -8.19 0.01
C ALA A 109 -5.44 -8.57 1.48
N GLY A 110 -4.77 -7.67 2.20
CA GLY A 110 -4.54 -7.78 3.63
C GLY A 110 -5.74 -7.32 4.45
N SER A 111 -5.92 -7.93 5.61
CA SER A 111 -6.91 -7.52 6.60
C SER A 111 -6.32 -7.37 8.00
N MET A 112 -7.07 -6.71 8.86
CA MET A 112 -6.75 -6.57 10.29
C MET A 112 -8.01 -6.32 11.10
N ARG A 113 -7.92 -6.49 12.42
CA ARG A 113 -8.97 -6.01 13.34
C ARG A 113 -8.75 -4.57 13.76
N TYR A 114 -9.84 -3.85 14.05
CA TYR A 114 -9.77 -2.48 14.60
C TYR A 114 -9.12 -2.42 15.98
N ASP A 115 -9.20 -3.50 16.75
CA ASP A 115 -8.55 -3.64 18.06
C ASP A 115 -7.09 -4.15 17.95
N GLU A 116 -6.59 -4.36 16.74
CA GLU A 116 -5.26 -4.90 16.44
C GLU A 116 -4.97 -6.24 17.15
N ALA A 117 -6.01 -7.00 17.51
CA ALA A 117 -5.83 -8.26 18.21
C ALA A 117 -4.98 -9.25 17.37
N PRO A 118 -3.97 -9.91 17.98
CA PRO A 118 -3.12 -10.86 17.28
C PRO A 118 -3.92 -11.96 16.58
N GLY A 119 -3.54 -12.29 15.34
CA GLY A 119 -4.24 -13.29 14.53
C GLY A 119 -5.63 -12.87 14.02
N GLY A 120 -6.00 -11.60 14.20
CA GLY A 120 -7.26 -11.05 13.73
C GLY A 120 -7.32 -10.73 12.22
N GLY A 121 -6.18 -10.73 11.55
CA GLY A 121 -6.02 -10.46 10.13
C GLY A 121 -5.52 -11.67 9.33
N HIS A 122 -5.53 -11.50 8.01
CA HIS A 122 -5.00 -12.46 7.05
C HIS A 122 -4.52 -11.72 5.79
N LEU A 123 -3.83 -12.46 4.92
CA LEU A 123 -3.60 -12.07 3.53
C LEU A 123 -4.31 -13.08 2.64
N ILE A 124 -5.21 -12.61 1.77
CA ILE A 124 -5.89 -13.46 0.78
C ILE A 124 -5.50 -13.02 -0.63
N ARG A 125 -5.43 -13.97 -1.56
CA ARG A 125 -5.36 -13.72 -3.00
C ARG A 125 -6.79 -13.75 -3.56
N VAL A 126 -7.14 -12.76 -4.38
CA VAL A 126 -8.40 -12.68 -5.11
C VAL A 126 -8.07 -12.54 -6.60
N ALA A 127 -8.39 -13.58 -7.38
CA ALA A 127 -8.18 -13.62 -8.82
C ALA A 127 -9.26 -12.82 -9.58
N PRO A 128 -9.02 -12.44 -10.85
CA PRO A 128 -9.97 -11.66 -11.67
C PRO A 128 -11.38 -12.25 -11.76
N ASP A 129 -11.49 -13.58 -11.72
CA ASP A 129 -12.75 -14.34 -11.75
C ASP A 129 -13.47 -14.41 -10.39
N GLY A 130 -12.89 -13.81 -9.34
CA GLY A 130 -13.39 -13.84 -7.97
C GLY A 130 -12.93 -15.07 -7.17
N THR A 131 -12.14 -15.97 -7.75
CA THR A 131 -11.56 -17.10 -7.01
C THR A 131 -10.66 -16.58 -5.90
N THR A 132 -10.82 -17.11 -4.69
CA THR A 132 -10.08 -16.67 -3.51
C THR A 132 -9.23 -17.80 -2.91
N ALA A 133 -8.05 -17.44 -2.42
CA ALA A 133 -7.16 -18.34 -1.70
C ALA A 133 -6.56 -17.62 -0.49
N GLU A 134 -6.50 -18.32 0.64
CA GLU A 134 -5.80 -17.81 1.82
C GLU A 134 -4.29 -18.02 1.66
N ILE A 135 -3.53 -16.94 1.84
CA ILE A 135 -2.08 -16.93 1.63
C ILE A 135 -1.35 -16.94 2.97
N LEU A 136 -1.75 -16.06 3.90
CA LEU A 136 -1.20 -15.98 5.25
C LEU A 136 -2.32 -15.88 6.28
N THR A 137 -2.20 -16.65 7.35
CA THR A 137 -3.06 -16.59 8.55
C THR A 137 -2.28 -16.10 9.75
N GLY A 138 -2.99 -15.83 10.86
CA GLY A 138 -2.36 -15.45 12.12
C GLY A 138 -1.69 -14.07 12.08
N VAL A 139 -2.02 -13.25 11.09
CA VAL A 139 -1.50 -11.89 10.91
C VAL A 139 -2.20 -10.96 11.91
N ALA A 140 -1.48 -10.03 12.50
CA ALA A 140 -2.07 -8.99 13.34
C ALA A 140 -2.51 -7.78 12.49
N VAL A 141 -1.57 -7.18 11.75
CA VAL A 141 -1.81 -6.02 10.88
C VAL A 141 -1.14 -6.27 9.52
N SER A 142 -1.90 -6.84 8.58
CA SER A 142 -1.40 -7.11 7.23
C SER A 142 -1.10 -5.80 6.51
N ASN A 143 0.15 -5.60 6.13
CA ASN A 143 0.60 -4.32 5.61
C ASN A 143 1.46 -4.50 4.35
N GLY A 144 2.41 -3.57 4.14
CA GLY A 144 3.28 -3.48 2.97
C GLY A 144 3.57 -4.81 2.30
N THR A 145 3.13 -4.94 1.05
CA THR A 145 3.38 -6.11 0.19
C THR A 145 3.99 -5.67 -1.13
N GLY A 146 5.04 -6.34 -1.59
CA GLY A 146 5.69 -6.04 -2.87
C GLY A 146 6.55 -7.18 -3.39
N TRP A 147 6.95 -7.14 -4.65
CA TRP A 147 7.72 -8.22 -5.30
C TRP A 147 9.07 -7.73 -5.81
N SER A 148 10.06 -8.63 -5.83
CA SER A 148 11.33 -8.38 -6.51
C SER A 148 11.11 -8.10 -8.00
N PRO A 149 12.05 -7.41 -8.68
CA PRO A 149 11.91 -7.08 -10.11
C PRO A 149 11.68 -8.30 -11.02
N ASP A 150 12.23 -9.47 -10.64
CA ASP A 150 12.07 -10.74 -11.35
C ASP A 150 10.85 -11.56 -10.89
N GLY A 151 10.07 -11.05 -9.93
CA GLY A 151 8.87 -11.67 -9.38
C GLY A 151 9.12 -12.92 -8.54
N ARG A 152 10.38 -13.28 -8.23
CA ARG A 152 10.72 -14.51 -7.51
C ARG A 152 10.64 -14.39 -6.00
N LEU A 153 10.71 -13.16 -5.48
CA LEU A 153 10.57 -12.88 -4.06
C LEU A 153 9.34 -12.01 -3.81
N MET A 154 8.66 -12.27 -2.70
CA MET A 154 7.67 -11.36 -2.14
C MET A 154 8.16 -10.85 -0.79
N TYR A 155 8.10 -9.53 -0.60
CA TYR A 155 8.32 -8.86 0.66
C TYR A 155 6.98 -8.55 1.33
N TYR A 156 6.93 -8.70 2.64
CA TYR A 156 5.70 -8.56 3.41
C TYR A 156 5.93 -7.98 4.80
N VAL A 157 4.99 -7.18 5.26
CA VAL A 157 4.98 -6.59 6.59
C VAL A 157 3.74 -7.04 7.37
N ASP A 158 3.98 -7.60 8.55
CA ASP A 158 3.01 -7.68 9.64
C ASP A 158 3.46 -6.71 10.73
N SER A 159 2.86 -5.52 10.76
CA SER A 159 3.45 -4.32 11.38
C SER A 159 3.93 -4.51 12.83
N PRO A 160 3.16 -5.15 13.74
CA PRO A 160 3.57 -5.35 15.14
C PRO A 160 4.82 -6.22 15.32
N THR A 161 5.17 -7.03 14.32
CA THR A 161 6.39 -7.87 14.35
C THR A 161 7.67 -7.04 14.18
N ARG A 162 7.56 -5.80 13.71
CA ARG A 162 8.67 -4.89 13.37
C ARG A 162 9.67 -5.48 12.38
N ARG A 163 9.19 -6.36 11.51
CA ARG A 163 9.98 -7.01 10.47
C ARG A 163 9.40 -6.70 9.11
N VAL A 164 10.30 -6.64 8.14
CA VAL A 164 10.01 -6.96 6.75
C VAL A 164 10.44 -8.40 6.56
N ASP A 165 9.53 -9.22 6.05
CA ASP A 165 9.78 -10.62 5.75
C ASP A 165 9.88 -10.84 4.25
N VAL A 166 10.52 -11.94 3.85
CA VAL A 166 10.67 -12.36 2.46
C VAL A 166 10.29 -13.83 2.28
N PHE A 167 9.66 -14.11 1.15
CA PHE A 167 9.23 -15.43 0.71
C PHE A 167 9.73 -15.69 -0.71
N ASP A 168 10.13 -16.92 -1.01
CA ASP A 168 10.25 -17.35 -2.41
C ASP A 168 8.84 -17.54 -2.99
N VAL A 169 8.61 -17.12 -4.23
CA VAL A 169 7.30 -17.17 -4.91
C VAL A 169 7.34 -18.17 -6.06
N ARG A 170 6.33 -19.04 -6.15
CA ARG A 170 6.13 -19.97 -7.25
C ARG A 170 4.66 -19.96 -7.67
N GLY A 171 4.34 -19.12 -8.65
CA GLY A 171 2.94 -18.88 -9.02
C GLY A 171 2.20 -18.21 -7.87
N GLU A 172 1.13 -18.84 -7.39
CA GLU A 172 0.36 -18.37 -6.23
C GLU A 172 0.87 -18.90 -4.88
N HIS A 173 1.92 -19.73 -4.87
CA HIS A 173 2.44 -20.33 -3.65
C HIS A 173 3.63 -19.56 -3.08
N LEU A 174 3.63 -19.41 -1.76
CA LEU A 174 4.76 -18.89 -1.00
C LEU A 174 5.60 -20.04 -0.41
N GLY A 175 6.91 -19.85 -0.43
CA GLY A 175 7.88 -20.68 0.29
C GLY A 175 7.94 -20.34 1.79
N GLU A 176 9.07 -20.65 2.42
CA GLU A 176 9.29 -20.37 3.83
C GLU A 176 9.38 -18.86 4.11
N ARG A 177 8.73 -18.41 5.20
CA ARG A 177 8.81 -17.04 5.73
C ARG A 177 10.17 -16.82 6.37
N ARG A 178 10.97 -15.88 5.84
CA ARG A 178 12.28 -15.51 6.39
C ARG A 178 12.31 -14.04 6.75
N GLU A 179 13.11 -13.70 7.76
CA GLU A 179 13.38 -12.29 8.07
C GLU A 179 14.23 -11.70 6.94
N PHE A 180 13.77 -10.59 6.36
CA PHE A 180 14.53 -9.82 5.39
C PHE A 180 15.25 -8.65 6.09
N ALA A 181 14.49 -7.88 6.87
CA ALA A 181 15.00 -6.76 7.63
C ALA A 181 14.21 -6.58 8.93
N ARG A 182 14.85 -5.99 9.93
CA ARG A 182 14.25 -5.67 11.22
C ARG A 182 14.31 -4.17 11.49
N ILE A 183 13.17 -3.59 11.83
CA ILE A 183 13.06 -2.19 12.25
C ILE A 183 13.50 -2.09 13.70
N GLN A 184 14.43 -1.17 13.99
CA GLN A 184 15.00 -0.99 15.32
C GLN A 184 13.96 -0.44 16.31
N GLU A 185 14.15 -0.74 17.60
CA GLU A 185 13.34 -0.15 18.66
C GLU A 185 13.44 1.39 18.61
N GLY A 186 12.29 2.07 18.70
CA GLY A 186 12.20 3.53 18.62
C GLY A 186 12.25 4.12 17.20
N ALA A 187 12.48 3.32 16.15
CA ALA A 187 12.43 3.81 14.76
C ALA A 187 11.02 3.88 14.16
N GLY A 188 9.99 3.43 14.91
CA GLY A 188 8.62 3.30 14.44
C GLY A 188 8.26 1.86 14.08
N PHE A 189 7.15 1.68 13.37
CA PHE A 189 6.66 0.39 12.90
C PHE A 189 6.66 0.35 11.36
N PRO A 190 7.10 -0.76 10.74
CA PRO A 190 7.01 -0.88 9.29
C PRO A 190 5.53 -0.89 8.89
N ASP A 191 5.21 -0.12 7.86
CA ASP A 191 3.86 0.08 7.36
C ASP A 191 3.81 -0.36 5.87
N GLY A 192 3.34 0.48 4.95
CA GLY A 192 3.40 0.23 3.51
C GLY A 192 4.81 0.27 2.91
N LEU A 193 5.01 -0.49 1.82
CA LEU A 193 6.30 -0.60 1.14
C LEU A 193 6.19 -0.57 -0.39
N THR A 194 7.32 -0.32 -1.06
CA THR A 194 7.48 -0.48 -2.52
C THR A 194 8.89 -0.98 -2.86
N VAL A 195 9.06 -1.53 -4.07
CA VAL A 195 10.35 -2.05 -4.56
C VAL A 195 10.79 -1.24 -5.76
N ASP A 196 12.05 -0.77 -5.74
CA ASP A 196 12.64 -0.01 -6.85
C ASP A 196 13.27 -0.93 -7.92
N ALA A 197 13.70 -0.34 -9.03
CA ALA A 197 14.26 -1.08 -10.17
C ALA A 197 15.60 -1.76 -9.86
N ASP A 198 16.32 -1.32 -8.82
CA ASP A 198 17.53 -1.98 -8.32
C ASP A 198 17.21 -3.14 -7.36
N GLY A 199 15.92 -3.40 -7.11
CA GLY A 199 15.44 -4.42 -6.18
C GLY A 199 15.51 -4.01 -4.71
N CYS A 200 15.70 -2.72 -4.41
CA CYS A 200 15.72 -2.24 -3.04
C CYS A 200 14.29 -2.01 -2.53
N VAL A 201 14.07 -2.31 -1.25
CA VAL A 201 12.77 -2.24 -0.60
C VAL A 201 12.68 -0.95 0.20
N TRP A 202 11.72 -0.09 -0.15
CA TRP A 202 11.41 1.15 0.54
C TRP A 202 10.22 0.94 1.46
N VAL A 203 10.33 1.34 2.72
CA VAL A 203 9.32 1.07 3.77
C VAL A 203 9.03 2.36 4.51
N ALA A 204 7.74 2.73 4.60
CA ALA A 204 7.28 3.81 5.46
C ALA A 204 7.26 3.34 6.92
N LEU A 205 7.70 4.21 7.84
CA LEU A 205 7.73 3.90 9.27
C LEU A 205 6.69 4.71 10.03
N TRP A 206 5.57 4.07 10.38
CA TRP A 206 4.54 4.61 11.25
C TRP A 206 5.12 5.03 12.59
N ASP A 207 4.78 6.25 13.05
CA ASP A 207 5.35 6.92 14.23
C ASP A 207 6.89 7.10 14.20
N GLY A 208 7.54 6.77 13.08
CA GLY A 208 8.97 6.92 12.85
C GLY A 208 9.37 8.18 12.06
N GLY A 209 8.42 8.78 11.34
CA GLY A 209 8.66 10.01 10.56
C GLY A 209 9.73 9.87 9.47
N ALA A 210 9.88 8.68 8.90
CA ALA A 210 10.88 8.42 7.87
C ALA A 210 10.45 7.30 6.91
N LEU A 211 11.13 7.26 5.76
CA LEU A 211 11.25 6.04 4.95
C LEU A 211 12.60 5.39 5.21
N HIS A 212 12.63 4.06 5.27
CA HIS A 212 13.86 3.27 5.20
C HIS A 212 13.97 2.59 3.84
N ARG A 213 15.18 2.55 3.27
CA ARG A 213 15.49 1.76 2.07
C ARG A 213 16.48 0.65 2.42
N TYR A 214 16.13 -0.56 2.04
CA TYR A 214 16.96 -1.74 2.24
C TYR A 214 17.44 -2.25 0.88
N THR A 215 18.73 -2.60 0.78
CA THR A 215 19.29 -3.28 -0.40
C THR A 215 18.63 -4.64 -0.62
N PRO A 216 18.83 -5.30 -1.77
CA PRO A 216 18.33 -6.67 -1.99
C PRO A 216 18.84 -7.71 -0.99
N SER A 217 19.90 -7.40 -0.23
CA SER A 217 20.41 -8.26 0.85
C SER A 217 19.78 -7.98 2.22
N GLY A 218 18.83 -7.05 2.32
CA GLY A 218 18.22 -6.63 3.60
C GLY A 218 19.03 -5.61 4.39
N THR A 219 20.09 -5.03 3.81
CA THR A 219 20.93 -4.04 4.48
C THR A 219 20.29 -2.66 4.37
N LEU A 220 20.09 -1.97 5.50
CA LEU A 220 19.63 -0.57 5.50
C LEU A 220 20.71 0.32 4.86
N ASP A 221 20.42 0.93 3.70
CA ASP A 221 21.37 1.79 3.00
C ASP A 221 20.94 3.26 2.93
N ARG A 222 19.67 3.55 3.23
CA ARG A 222 19.16 4.93 3.28
C ARG A 222 18.05 5.09 4.31
N VAL A 223 18.13 6.20 5.04
CA VAL A 223 17.04 6.74 5.86
C VAL A 223 16.66 8.09 5.26
N VAL A 224 15.38 8.28 4.97
CA VAL A 224 14.83 9.53 4.42
C VAL A 224 13.88 10.13 5.45
N PRO A 225 14.32 11.13 6.24
CA PRO A 225 13.44 11.83 7.16
C PRO A 225 12.32 12.56 6.43
N LEU A 226 11.12 12.54 7.00
CA LEU A 226 9.94 13.20 6.48
C LEU A 226 9.43 14.26 7.47
N PRO A 227 8.81 15.36 6.99
CA PRO A 227 8.26 16.41 7.84
C PRO A 227 6.89 16.05 8.42
N VAL A 228 6.69 14.78 8.76
CA VAL A 228 5.47 14.18 9.33
C VAL A 228 5.88 13.09 10.31
N ARG A 229 5.04 12.79 11.28
CA ARG A 229 5.25 11.72 12.25
C ARG A 229 4.75 10.37 11.73
N ARG A 230 3.65 10.36 10.97
CA ARG A 230 2.97 9.13 10.53
C ARG A 230 2.94 9.03 9.00
N PRO A 231 4.11 8.82 8.34
CA PRO A 231 4.09 8.28 7.00
C PRO A 231 3.54 6.85 7.03
N THR A 232 2.71 6.51 6.07
CA THR A 232 1.97 5.23 6.07
C THR A 232 2.40 4.31 4.94
N SER A 233 2.63 4.85 3.74
CA SER A 233 3.00 4.03 2.59
C SER A 233 3.67 4.87 1.52
N CYS A 234 4.29 4.22 0.55
CA CYS A 234 4.97 4.91 -0.55
C CYS A 234 4.90 4.14 -1.88
N ALA A 235 4.94 4.87 -2.99
CA ALA A 235 4.95 4.29 -4.33
C ALA A 235 5.64 5.22 -5.33
N PHE A 236 6.40 4.63 -6.25
CA PHE A 236 6.96 5.37 -7.38
C PHE A 236 5.87 5.76 -8.37
N GLY A 237 5.96 6.96 -8.92
CA GLY A 237 4.99 7.52 -9.85
C GLY A 237 5.59 8.59 -10.76
N GLY A 238 4.72 9.22 -11.55
CA GLY A 238 5.12 10.14 -12.62
C GLY A 238 5.50 9.42 -13.92
N PRO A 239 5.63 10.15 -15.05
CA PRO A 239 5.85 9.55 -16.37
C PRO A 239 7.10 8.64 -16.47
N GLY A 240 8.14 8.95 -15.69
CA GLY A 240 9.38 8.16 -15.62
C GLY A 240 9.45 7.19 -14.44
N LEU A 241 8.44 7.17 -13.56
CA LEU A 241 8.48 6.46 -12.26
C LEU A 241 9.68 6.86 -11.39
N THR A 242 10.13 8.11 -11.47
CA THR A 242 11.30 8.60 -10.74
C THR A 242 10.94 9.26 -9.42
N ASP A 243 9.68 9.71 -9.27
CA ASP A 243 9.19 10.39 -8.09
C ASP A 243 8.61 9.39 -7.09
N LEU A 244 8.98 9.51 -5.81
CA LEU A 244 8.43 8.66 -4.75
C LEU A 244 7.33 9.42 -3.99
N TYR A 245 6.09 9.00 -4.17
CA TYR A 245 4.94 9.55 -3.46
C TYR A 245 4.77 8.86 -2.11
N VAL A 246 4.36 9.61 -1.09
CA VAL A 246 4.23 9.13 0.29
C VAL A 246 2.90 9.57 0.87
N THR A 247 2.08 8.62 1.32
CA THR A 247 0.86 8.91 2.08
C THR A 247 1.19 9.09 3.57
N THR A 248 0.35 9.87 4.25
CA THR A 248 0.54 10.20 5.67
C THR A 248 -0.81 10.20 6.39
N ALA A 249 -0.80 10.18 7.72
CA ALA A 249 -2.00 10.07 8.54
C ALA A 249 -2.06 11.07 9.69
N ARG A 250 -3.28 11.39 10.13
CA ARG A 250 -3.54 12.29 11.27
C ARG A 250 -4.11 11.58 12.49
N VAL A 251 -4.72 10.42 12.29
CA VAL A 251 -5.36 9.63 13.35
C VAL A 251 -4.43 9.52 14.54
N GLY A 252 -4.99 9.62 15.75
CA GLY A 252 -4.25 9.47 17.02
C GLY A 252 -3.27 10.60 17.37
N LEU A 253 -3.09 11.63 16.54
CA LEU A 253 -2.28 12.80 16.88
C LEU A 253 -3.14 13.85 17.61
N ALA A 254 -2.70 14.30 18.78
CA ALA A 254 -3.39 15.35 19.53
C ALA A 254 -3.32 16.72 18.83
N ALA A 255 -2.20 17.00 18.16
CA ALA A 255 -1.99 18.18 17.34
C ALA A 255 -1.24 17.77 16.07
N ALA A 256 -1.96 17.64 14.96
CA ALA A 256 -1.40 17.28 13.68
C ALA A 256 -0.63 18.47 13.08
N ALA A 257 0.63 18.26 12.68
CA ALA A 257 1.39 19.25 11.92
C ALA A 257 0.71 19.50 10.55
N PRO A 258 0.97 20.63 9.86
CA PRO A 258 0.25 21.00 8.63
C PRO A 258 0.30 19.97 7.49
N LEU A 259 1.33 19.11 7.46
CA LEU A 259 1.53 18.11 6.42
C LEU A 259 0.98 16.72 6.77
N GLU A 260 0.56 16.48 8.02
CA GLU A 260 -0.04 15.20 8.41
C GLU A 260 -1.38 15.01 7.66
N GLY A 261 -1.59 13.82 7.09
CA GLY A 261 -2.76 13.51 6.27
C GLY A 261 -2.69 14.05 4.83
N SER A 262 -1.58 14.65 4.42
CA SER A 262 -1.33 15.06 3.03
C SER A 262 -0.65 13.94 2.23
N LEU A 263 -0.71 14.05 0.90
CA LEU A 263 0.16 13.29 0.00
C LEU A 263 1.44 14.10 -0.21
N LEU A 264 2.58 13.49 0.09
CA LEU A 264 3.90 14.07 -0.16
C LEU A 264 4.53 13.45 -1.41
N VAL A 265 5.54 14.12 -1.95
CA VAL A 265 6.39 13.61 -3.03
C VAL A 265 7.86 13.90 -2.72
N LEU A 266 8.72 12.95 -3.04
CA LEU A 266 10.17 13.10 -3.11
C LEU A 266 10.54 13.04 -4.59
N PRO A 267 10.78 14.20 -5.25
CA PRO A 267 11.15 14.23 -6.66
C PRO A 267 12.47 13.52 -6.90
N ASP A 268 12.58 12.81 -8.02
CA ASP A 268 13.81 12.12 -8.45
C ASP A 268 14.46 11.25 -7.35
N ALA A 269 13.63 10.55 -6.56
CA ALA A 269 14.07 9.78 -5.41
C ALA A 269 14.83 8.49 -5.79
N GLY A 270 14.55 7.97 -6.99
CA GLY A 270 15.10 6.72 -7.52
C GLY A 270 14.43 6.35 -8.84
N GLN A 271 14.46 5.07 -9.18
CA GLN A 271 13.76 4.53 -10.35
C GLN A 271 12.81 3.42 -9.89
N GLY A 272 11.51 3.63 -10.03
CA GLY A 272 10.50 2.62 -9.76
C GLY A 272 10.32 1.63 -10.92
N LEU A 273 9.40 0.70 -10.72
CA LEU A 273 8.96 -0.29 -11.70
C LEU A 273 7.46 -0.12 -12.00
N PRO A 274 7.02 -0.37 -13.24
CA PRO A 274 5.60 -0.48 -13.55
C PRO A 274 4.95 -1.53 -12.65
N GLN A 275 3.94 -1.11 -11.87
CA GLN A 275 3.16 -2.03 -11.05
C GLN A 275 2.08 -2.70 -11.90
N PRO A 276 1.80 -4.00 -11.68
CA PRO A 276 0.72 -4.67 -12.38
C PRO A 276 -0.64 -4.05 -11.98
N ALA A 277 -1.57 -4.03 -12.93
CA ALA A 277 -2.97 -3.70 -12.68
C ALA A 277 -3.77 -4.99 -12.47
N TYR A 278 -4.85 -4.91 -11.69
CA TYR A 278 -5.73 -6.05 -11.42
C TYR A 278 -6.47 -6.50 -12.69
N GLY A 279 -6.46 -7.79 -12.99
CA GLY A 279 -7.17 -8.35 -14.13
C GLY A 279 -6.39 -9.44 -14.84
N GLU A 280 -7.00 -10.04 -15.87
CA GLU A 280 -6.33 -11.05 -16.70
C GLU A 280 -5.14 -10.41 -17.45
N ARG A 281 -4.09 -11.22 -17.66
CA ARG A 281 -2.89 -10.83 -18.42
C ARG A 281 -3.04 -11.15 -19.91
#